data_AF-A0A7X8KGB8-F1
#
_entry.id   AF-A0A7X8KGB8-F1
#
_cell.length_a   1.000
_cell.length_b   1.000
_cell.length_c   1.000
_cell.angle_alpha   90.00
_cell.angle_beta   90.00
_cell.angle_gamma   90.00
#
_symmetry.space_group_name_H-M   'P 1'
#
loop_
_entity.id
_entity.type
_entity.pdbx_description
1 polymer ?
#
loop_
_entity_poly.entity_id
_entity_poly.type
_entity_poly.pdbx_seq_one_letter_code
_entity_poly.pdbx_strand_id
1 'polypeptide(L)'
;KRSTGSNYNTPYKFSAKEKDQETGFNYFGARYYVDYMYVWLSVDPMSDKYPWISPYAYTLNNPVKFVDTDGKIIRNTKGNIVYATNEDRGIFEHPSESKATLEIGYVLADDGTPVQVFKNINGDAGWDTNCHGTTFTDGKYWLNNDQVPTLLDGDGYKEIKIEKAKVGDKIVYHGESNSEHSMTITKTDGTMKGTEVYGQGGLEVENHTDKANKAWSKPQNSTVVRKENPDKIATDKEIKNLRRSINNE
;
A
#
# COMPACT_ATOMS: atom_id res chain seq x y z
N LYS A 1 -48.41 -26.58 5.74
CA LYS A 1 -47.83 -25.28 5.35
C LYS A 1 -46.38 -25.25 5.84
N ARG A 2 -45.39 -25.50 4.97
CA ARG A 2 -43.97 -25.31 5.33
C ARG A 2 -43.66 -23.81 5.21
N SER A 3 -43.14 -23.24 6.29
CA SER A 3 -42.72 -21.85 6.38
C SER A 3 -41.66 -21.56 5.32
N THR A 4 -41.88 -20.53 4.50
CA THR A 4 -40.93 -19.99 3.54
C THR A 4 -39.78 -19.37 4.31
N GLY A 5 -38.64 -20.08 4.38
CA GLY A 5 -37.38 -19.48 4.79
C GLY A 5 -37.09 -18.32 3.86
N SER A 6 -36.87 -17.14 4.42
CA SER A 6 -36.37 -15.97 3.68
C SER A 6 -35.19 -16.41 2.82
N ASN A 7 -35.36 -16.41 1.50
CA ASN A 7 -34.26 -16.59 0.56
C ASN A 7 -33.40 -15.33 0.65
N TYR A 8 -32.41 -15.33 1.53
CA TYR A 8 -31.36 -14.31 1.55
C TYR A 8 -30.48 -14.47 0.31
N ASN A 9 -31.02 -14.13 -0.86
CA ASN A 9 -30.27 -14.13 -2.10
C ASN A 9 -29.47 -12.83 -2.21
N THR A 10 -28.34 -12.79 -1.53
CA THR A 10 -27.36 -11.70 -1.72
C THR A 10 -26.79 -11.77 -3.14
N PRO A 11 -26.68 -10.64 -3.86
CA PRO A 11 -25.98 -10.61 -5.15
C PRO A 11 -24.48 -10.85 -4.97
N TYR A 12 -23.92 -10.67 -3.77
CA TYR A 12 -22.51 -10.90 -3.49
C TYR A 12 -22.24 -12.36 -3.13
N LYS A 13 -21.37 -13.02 -3.91
CA LYS A 13 -21.04 -14.45 -3.77
C LYS A 13 -19.54 -14.67 -3.55
N PHE A 14 -18.81 -15.08 -4.59
CA PHE A 14 -17.39 -15.44 -4.49
C PHE A 14 -16.55 -14.21 -4.14
N SER A 15 -15.68 -14.33 -3.14
CA SER A 15 -14.81 -13.24 -2.66
C SER A 15 -15.55 -11.92 -2.35
N ALA A 16 -16.81 -12.04 -1.90
CA ALA A 16 -17.72 -10.92 -1.66
C ALA A 16 -17.95 -10.02 -2.89
N LYS A 17 -17.77 -10.55 -4.10
CA LYS A 17 -18.04 -9.85 -5.36
C LYS A 17 -19.44 -10.11 -5.87
N GLU A 18 -19.97 -9.10 -6.55
CA GLU A 18 -21.27 -9.18 -7.18
C GLU A 18 -21.26 -10.27 -8.25
N LYS A 19 -22.21 -11.19 -8.16
CA LYS A 19 -22.47 -12.21 -9.16
C LYS A 19 -23.56 -11.70 -10.07
N ASP A 20 -23.17 -11.36 -11.29
CA ASP A 20 -24.09 -10.93 -12.33
C ASP A 20 -25.08 -12.05 -12.63
N GLN A 21 -26.37 -11.72 -12.59
CA GLN A 21 -27.46 -12.68 -12.78
C GLN A 21 -27.66 -13.07 -14.25
N GLU A 22 -27.27 -12.22 -15.20
CA GLU A 22 -27.45 -12.50 -16.63
C GLU A 22 -26.37 -13.46 -17.13
N THR A 23 -25.13 -13.26 -16.71
CA THR A 23 -23.97 -14.06 -17.15
C THR A 23 -23.62 -15.20 -16.20
N GLY A 24 -23.96 -15.07 -14.91
CA GLY A 24 -23.52 -15.99 -13.87
C GLY A 24 -22.05 -15.82 -13.48
N PHE A 25 -21.39 -14.73 -13.88
CA PHE A 25 -19.98 -14.45 -13.58
C PHE A 25 -19.85 -13.47 -12.41
N ASN A 26 -18.69 -13.46 -11.75
CA ASN A 26 -18.43 -12.56 -10.63
C ASN A 26 -17.70 -11.31 -11.12
N TYR A 27 -18.23 -10.12 -10.86
CA TYR A 27 -17.65 -8.84 -11.29
C TYR A 27 -16.67 -8.30 -10.24
N PHE A 28 -15.41 -8.15 -10.63
CA PHE A 28 -14.33 -7.68 -9.76
C PHE A 28 -13.96 -6.22 -9.99
N GLY A 29 -14.59 -5.53 -10.95
CA GLY A 29 -14.21 -4.16 -11.34
C GLY A 29 -13.51 -4.17 -12.70
N ALA A 30 -12.25 -4.58 -12.74
CA ALA A 30 -11.49 -4.65 -14.00
C ALA A 30 -11.77 -5.91 -14.82
N ARG A 31 -12.23 -6.99 -14.20
CA ARG A 31 -12.43 -8.30 -14.83
C ARG A 31 -13.68 -9.01 -14.33
N TYR A 32 -14.18 -9.95 -15.15
CA TYR A 32 -15.15 -10.95 -14.74
C TYR A 32 -14.45 -12.28 -14.43
N TYR A 33 -14.84 -12.92 -13.33
CA TYR A 33 -14.33 -14.21 -12.90
C TYR A 33 -15.37 -15.32 -13.09
N VAL A 34 -14.96 -16.38 -13.77
CA VAL A 34 -15.78 -17.57 -14.04
C VAL A 34 -15.48 -18.61 -12.97
N ASP A 35 -16.26 -18.58 -11.89
CA ASP A 35 -16.00 -19.36 -10.68
C ASP A 35 -15.98 -20.88 -10.91
N TYR A 36 -16.87 -21.41 -11.76
CA TYR A 36 -16.92 -22.84 -12.07
C TYR A 36 -15.78 -23.34 -12.98
N MET A 37 -15.08 -22.45 -13.68
CA MET A 37 -13.88 -22.77 -14.47
C MET A 37 -12.58 -22.36 -13.77
N TYR A 38 -12.67 -21.66 -12.65
CA TYR A 38 -11.56 -21.15 -11.87
C TYR A 38 -10.64 -20.16 -12.61
N VAL A 39 -11.15 -19.45 -13.63
CA VAL A 39 -10.35 -18.55 -14.49
C VAL A 39 -10.97 -17.16 -14.63
N TRP A 40 -10.12 -16.17 -14.90
CA TRP A 40 -10.57 -14.89 -15.43
C TRP A 40 -11.11 -15.04 -16.84
N LEU A 41 -12.16 -14.27 -17.17
CA LEU A 41 -12.75 -14.26 -18.51
C LEU A 41 -11.86 -13.52 -19.53
N SER A 42 -11.06 -12.56 -19.07
CA SER A 42 -10.15 -11.75 -19.88
C SER A 42 -8.72 -11.81 -19.34
N VAL A 43 -7.76 -11.43 -20.18
CA VAL A 43 -6.34 -11.28 -19.81
C VAL A 43 -6.20 -10.32 -18.63
N ASP A 44 -5.33 -10.66 -17.67
CA ASP A 44 -4.95 -9.79 -16.56
C ASP A 44 -4.34 -8.48 -17.05
N PRO A 45 -4.88 -7.30 -16.68
CA PRO A 45 -4.23 -6.01 -16.95
C PRO A 45 -2.80 -5.91 -16.40
N MET A 46 -2.48 -6.70 -15.38
CA MET A 46 -1.17 -6.79 -14.73
C MET A 46 -0.36 -8.02 -15.18
N SER A 47 -0.71 -8.66 -16.30
CA SER A 47 -0.02 -9.87 -16.79
C SER A 47 1.50 -9.68 -16.90
N ASP A 48 1.95 -8.50 -17.30
CA ASP A 48 3.37 -8.17 -17.48
C ASP A 48 4.14 -8.13 -16.15
N LYS A 49 3.44 -7.96 -15.03
CA LYS A 49 4.01 -8.01 -13.68
C LYS A 49 4.14 -9.45 -13.16
N TYR A 50 3.46 -10.40 -13.79
CA TYR A 50 3.44 -11.81 -13.42
C TYR A 50 3.77 -12.73 -14.61
N PRO A 51 4.90 -12.55 -15.32
CA PRO A 51 5.20 -13.28 -16.55
C PRO A 51 5.35 -14.80 -16.36
N TRP A 52 5.51 -15.28 -15.12
CA TRP A 52 5.64 -16.69 -14.77
C TRP A 52 4.30 -17.41 -14.54
N ILE A 53 3.16 -16.70 -14.62
CA ILE A 53 1.84 -17.31 -14.46
C ILE A 53 0.93 -17.00 -15.66
N SER A 54 -0.02 -17.90 -15.93
CA SER A 54 -1.08 -17.66 -16.91
C SER A 54 -1.81 -16.34 -16.61
N PRO A 55 -2.05 -15.47 -17.61
CA PRO A 55 -2.80 -14.22 -17.42
C PRO A 55 -4.28 -14.44 -17.09
N TYR A 56 -4.75 -15.69 -17.08
CA TYR A 56 -6.11 -16.06 -16.70
C TYR A 56 -6.19 -16.67 -15.29
N ALA A 57 -5.05 -16.83 -14.59
CA ALA A 57 -5.00 -17.41 -13.26
C ALA A 57 -5.55 -16.45 -12.20
N TYR A 58 -6.41 -16.98 -11.32
CA TYR A 58 -6.88 -16.23 -10.15
C TYR A 58 -5.84 -16.30 -9.03
N THR A 59 -5.37 -15.15 -8.55
CA THR A 59 -4.61 -15.03 -7.28
C THR A 59 -3.35 -15.90 -7.19
N LEU A 60 -2.54 -15.93 -8.26
CA LEU A 60 -1.37 -16.81 -8.37
C LEU A 60 -1.70 -18.32 -8.24
N ASN A 61 -2.90 -18.74 -8.62
CA ASN A 61 -3.45 -20.08 -8.37
C ASN A 61 -3.51 -20.45 -6.87
N ASN A 62 -3.52 -19.45 -5.97
CA ASN A 62 -3.55 -19.66 -4.53
C ASN A 62 -4.63 -18.83 -3.82
N PRO A 63 -5.93 -19.10 -4.09
CA PRO A 63 -7.06 -18.34 -3.53
C PRO A 63 -7.25 -18.50 -2.01
N VAL A 64 -6.50 -19.42 -1.39
CA VAL A 64 -6.48 -19.59 0.07
C VAL A 64 -5.61 -18.51 0.73
N LYS A 65 -4.60 -17.99 0.03
CA LYS A 65 -3.61 -17.05 0.54
C LYS A 65 -3.80 -15.63 0.04
N PHE A 66 -4.30 -15.54 -1.18
CA PHE A 66 -4.37 -14.30 -1.92
C PHE A 66 -5.81 -14.03 -2.34
N VAL A 67 -6.12 -12.75 -2.44
CA VAL A 67 -7.37 -12.26 -3.00
C VAL A 67 -7.01 -11.19 -4.02
N ASP A 68 -7.83 -11.10 -5.05
CA ASP A 68 -7.81 -9.97 -5.98
C ASP A 68 -9.07 -9.15 -5.69
N THR A 69 -8.92 -7.92 -5.21
CA THR A 69 -10.05 -7.10 -4.75
C THR A 69 -10.62 -6.21 -5.85
N ASP A 70 -9.90 -5.96 -6.93
CA ASP A 70 -10.27 -5.01 -7.99
C ASP A 70 -10.16 -5.62 -9.41
N GLY A 71 -9.80 -6.90 -9.47
CA GLY A 71 -9.52 -7.59 -10.71
C GLY A 71 -8.20 -7.15 -11.34
N LYS A 72 -7.23 -6.65 -10.57
CA LYS A 72 -5.92 -6.22 -11.08
C LYS A 72 -4.79 -6.64 -10.17
N ILE A 73 -4.87 -6.27 -8.89
CA ILE A 73 -3.72 -6.39 -7.98
C ILE A 73 -3.99 -7.45 -6.93
N ILE A 74 -3.01 -8.31 -6.78
CA ILE A 74 -3.04 -9.40 -5.82
C ILE A 74 -2.70 -8.85 -4.43
N ARG A 75 -3.59 -9.08 -3.49
CA ARG A 75 -3.46 -8.70 -2.08
C ARG A 75 -3.46 -9.95 -1.20
N ASN A 76 -3.05 -9.83 0.06
CA ASN A 76 -3.26 -10.93 1.01
C ASN A 76 -4.75 -11.08 1.35
N THR A 77 -5.15 -12.16 2.03
CA THR A 77 -6.56 -12.42 2.41
C THR A 77 -7.27 -11.31 3.20
N LYS A 78 -6.55 -10.31 3.72
CA LYS A 78 -7.12 -9.13 4.39
C LYS A 78 -7.27 -7.91 3.48
N GLY A 79 -6.89 -8.03 2.20
CA GLY A 79 -6.86 -6.93 1.24
C GLY A 79 -5.61 -6.06 1.34
N ASN A 80 -4.59 -6.47 2.12
CA ASN A 80 -3.40 -5.65 2.30
C ASN A 80 -2.38 -5.86 1.18
N ILE A 81 -1.61 -4.80 0.87
CA ILE A 81 -0.49 -4.86 -0.07
C ILE A 81 0.56 -5.85 0.41
N VAL A 82 1.03 -6.70 -0.50
CA VAL A 82 2.08 -7.69 -0.24
C VAL A 82 3.41 -7.16 -0.77
N TYR A 83 4.46 -7.33 0.03
CA TYR A 83 5.84 -7.00 -0.35
C TYR A 83 6.43 -8.13 -1.20
N ALA A 84 6.93 -7.77 -2.38
CA ALA A 84 7.60 -8.67 -3.31
C ALA A 84 9.12 -8.46 -3.24
N THR A 85 9.89 -9.54 -3.16
CA THR A 85 11.35 -9.49 -3.09
C THR A 85 11.93 -10.82 -3.56
N ASN A 86 13.19 -10.79 -4.04
CA ASN A 86 14.01 -11.97 -4.27
C ASN A 86 14.95 -12.27 -3.08
N GLU A 87 14.70 -11.65 -1.93
CA GLU A 87 15.56 -11.70 -0.74
C GLU A 87 16.96 -11.06 -0.97
N ASP A 88 17.03 -10.15 -1.95
CA ASP A 88 18.20 -9.35 -2.24
C ASP A 88 18.48 -8.40 -1.06
N ARG A 89 19.69 -8.45 -0.52
CA ARG A 89 20.09 -7.69 0.68
C ARG A 89 21.31 -6.84 0.42
N GLY A 90 21.29 -5.61 0.93
CA GLY A 90 22.40 -4.67 0.83
C GLY A 90 22.75 -4.06 2.18
N ILE A 91 24.01 -3.63 2.34
CA ILE A 91 24.43 -2.77 3.45
C ILE A 91 24.27 -1.33 2.99
N PHE A 92 23.51 -0.55 3.74
CA PHE A 92 23.26 0.86 3.52
C PHE A 92 23.95 1.65 4.61
N GLU A 93 24.70 2.67 4.22
CA GLU A 93 25.39 3.58 5.13
C GLU A 93 24.65 4.92 5.14
N HIS A 94 24.28 5.39 6.33
CA HIS A 94 23.75 6.74 6.50
C HIS A 94 24.91 7.75 6.51
N PRO A 95 24.68 9.02 6.15
CA PRO A 95 25.67 10.08 6.34
C PRO A 95 26.20 10.24 7.78
N SER A 96 25.51 9.69 8.79
CA SER A 96 25.99 9.60 10.18
C SER A 96 26.89 8.39 10.46
N GLU A 97 27.36 7.69 9.43
CA GLU A 97 28.21 6.49 9.48
C GLU A 97 27.53 5.22 10.04
N SER A 98 26.27 5.32 10.46
CA SER A 98 25.47 4.16 10.86
C SER A 98 25.21 3.25 9.64
N LYS A 99 25.26 1.93 9.86
CA LYS A 99 25.04 0.93 8.81
C LYS A 99 23.84 0.05 9.14
N ALA A 100 23.02 -0.22 8.14
CA ALA A 100 21.95 -1.21 8.24
C ALA A 100 21.98 -2.18 7.06
N THR A 101 21.59 -3.42 7.33
CA THR A 101 21.32 -4.39 6.29
C THR A 101 19.83 -4.32 5.97
N LEU A 102 19.52 -3.99 4.73
CA LEU A 102 18.15 -3.86 4.25
C LEU A 102 17.88 -4.89 3.16
N GLU A 103 16.70 -5.50 3.18
CA GLU A 103 16.15 -6.31 2.10
C GLU A 103 15.45 -5.38 1.10
N ILE A 104 15.86 -5.47 -0.16
CA ILE A 104 15.33 -4.67 -1.26
C ILE A 104 14.12 -5.39 -1.84
N GLY A 105 13.03 -4.65 -2.03
CA GLY A 105 11.86 -5.19 -2.69
C GLY A 105 10.93 -4.11 -3.18
N TYR A 106 9.72 -4.53 -3.52
CA TYR A 106 8.73 -3.70 -4.19
C TYR A 106 7.36 -3.91 -3.59
N VAL A 107 6.58 -2.84 -3.58
CA VAL A 107 5.13 -2.87 -3.44
C VAL A 107 4.51 -2.38 -4.74
N LEU A 108 3.35 -2.93 -5.12
CA LEU A 108 2.62 -2.42 -6.29
C LEU A 108 1.63 -1.36 -5.83
N ALA A 109 1.77 -0.17 -6.42
CA ALA A 109 0.77 0.88 -6.34
C ALA A 109 -0.53 0.44 -7.06
N ASP A 110 -1.64 1.15 -6.85
CA ASP A 110 -2.98 0.77 -7.36
C ASP A 110 -3.10 0.71 -8.89
N ASP A 111 -2.23 1.42 -9.61
CA ASP A 111 -2.10 1.33 -11.07
C ASP A 111 -1.18 0.18 -11.54
N GLY A 112 -0.59 -0.58 -10.61
CA GLY A 112 0.38 -1.64 -10.87
C GLY A 112 1.82 -1.18 -11.01
N THR A 113 2.11 0.10 -10.79
CA THR A 113 3.47 0.64 -10.81
C THR A 113 4.27 0.08 -9.63
N PRO A 114 5.44 -0.54 -9.87
CA PRO A 114 6.28 -1.02 -8.78
C PRO A 114 6.98 0.15 -8.09
N VAL A 115 6.77 0.27 -6.78
CA VAL A 115 7.44 1.23 -5.91
C VAL A 115 8.48 0.50 -5.08
N GLN A 116 9.74 0.90 -5.21
CA GLN A 116 10.82 0.28 -4.45
C GLN A 116 10.73 0.68 -2.97
N VAL A 117 10.82 -0.31 -2.09
CA VAL A 117 10.84 -0.13 -0.65
C VAL A 117 11.87 -1.06 -0.01
N PHE A 118 12.33 -0.68 1.19
CA PHE A 118 13.37 -1.41 1.90
C PHE A 118 12.86 -1.88 3.24
N LYS A 119 13.15 -3.14 3.54
CA LYS A 119 12.83 -3.73 4.84
C LYS A 119 14.10 -3.85 5.66
N ASN A 120 14.11 -3.27 6.85
CA ASN A 120 15.16 -3.53 7.80
C ASN A 120 15.17 -4.99 8.23
N ILE A 121 16.32 -5.63 8.14
CA ILE A 121 16.52 -6.99 8.63
C ILE A 121 17.50 -7.05 9.80
N ASN A 122 18.08 -5.92 10.17
CA ASN A 122 18.82 -5.79 11.40
C ASN A 122 17.86 -5.61 12.59
N GLY A 123 18.26 -6.06 13.77
CA GLY A 123 17.47 -5.89 14.99
C GLY A 123 17.47 -4.46 15.56
N ASP A 124 18.06 -3.49 14.85
CA ASP A 124 18.11 -2.08 15.25
C ASP A 124 16.89 -1.34 14.71
N ALA A 125 15.94 -1.03 15.61
CA ALA A 125 14.68 -0.40 15.27
C ALA A 125 14.82 1.01 14.67
N GLY A 126 15.97 1.68 14.83
CA GLY A 126 16.20 2.99 14.23
C GLY A 126 16.22 2.99 12.69
N TRP A 127 16.29 1.80 12.08
CA TRP A 127 16.27 1.62 10.64
C TRP A 127 14.97 1.03 10.09
N ASP A 128 14.00 0.73 10.96
CA ASP A 128 12.76 0.03 10.56
C ASP A 128 11.99 0.78 9.47
N THR A 129 11.97 2.11 9.56
CA THR A 129 11.33 2.98 8.58
C THR A 129 11.86 4.40 8.70
N ASN A 130 11.74 5.17 7.62
CA ASN A 130 11.93 6.61 7.63
C ASN A 130 10.56 7.33 7.73
N CYS A 131 10.58 8.67 7.62
CA CYS A 131 9.38 9.50 7.61
C CYS A 131 8.37 9.11 6.50
N HIS A 132 8.88 8.83 5.29
CA HIS A 132 8.07 8.42 4.15
C HIS A 132 7.41 7.07 4.38
N GLY A 133 8.15 6.09 4.89
CA GLY A 133 7.61 4.79 5.25
C GLY A 133 6.57 4.88 6.37
N THR A 134 6.80 5.71 7.39
CA THR A 134 5.79 5.98 8.43
C THR A 134 4.51 6.56 7.83
N THR A 135 4.64 7.42 6.81
CA THR A 135 3.52 8.11 6.18
C THR A 135 2.72 7.20 5.24
N PHE A 136 3.42 6.37 4.46
CA PHE A 136 2.87 5.70 3.29
C PHE A 136 2.91 4.17 3.33
N THR A 137 3.77 3.58 4.17
CA THR A 137 3.93 2.12 4.27
C THR A 137 3.51 1.58 5.64
N ASP A 138 2.69 2.32 6.38
CA ASP A 138 2.29 2.03 7.76
C ASP A 138 3.49 1.82 8.71
N GLY A 139 4.62 2.49 8.41
CA GLY A 139 5.86 2.39 9.19
C GLY A 139 6.60 1.05 9.08
N LYS A 140 6.30 0.25 8.05
CA LYS A 140 6.89 -1.09 7.89
C LYS A 140 8.10 -1.12 6.97
N TYR A 141 8.12 -0.23 5.99
CA TYR A 141 9.17 -0.21 5.00
C TYR A 141 9.67 1.20 4.81
N TRP A 142 10.98 1.32 4.75
CA TRP A 142 11.64 2.53 4.31
C TRP A 142 11.28 2.81 2.84
N LEU A 143 10.92 4.07 2.56
CA LEU A 143 10.60 4.56 1.22
C LEU A 143 11.52 5.74 0.88
N ASN A 144 12.32 5.63 -0.18
CA ASN A 144 13.24 6.70 -0.54
C ASN A 144 12.50 7.92 -1.13
N ASN A 145 13.14 9.07 -1.00
CA ASN A 145 12.64 10.37 -1.43
C ASN A 145 12.21 10.43 -2.90
N ASP A 146 12.97 9.77 -3.79
CA ASP A 146 12.71 9.70 -5.23
C ASP A 146 11.53 8.79 -5.60
N GLN A 147 11.11 7.91 -4.68
CA GLN A 147 9.99 7.00 -4.88
C GLN A 147 8.64 7.62 -4.48
N VAL A 148 8.65 8.71 -3.70
CA VAL A 148 7.42 9.38 -3.24
C VAL A 148 6.56 9.86 -4.41
N PRO A 149 7.06 10.57 -5.44
CA PRO A 149 6.24 10.99 -6.57
C PRO A 149 5.60 9.82 -7.32
N THR A 150 6.37 8.75 -7.55
CA THR A 150 5.88 7.53 -8.21
C THR A 150 4.77 6.87 -7.42
N LEU A 151 4.92 6.78 -6.09
CA LEU A 151 3.86 6.26 -5.23
C LEU A 151 2.60 7.13 -5.32
N LEU A 152 2.73 8.45 -5.18
CA LEU A 152 1.58 9.35 -5.17
C LEU A 152 0.77 9.25 -6.46
N ASP A 153 1.44 9.22 -7.61
CA ASP A 153 0.79 9.07 -8.92
C ASP A 153 0.13 7.70 -9.07
N GLY A 154 0.89 6.62 -8.81
CA GLY A 154 0.40 5.26 -8.98
C GLY A 154 -0.73 4.86 -8.02
N ASP A 155 -0.74 5.42 -6.81
CA ASP A 155 -1.79 5.20 -5.81
C ASP A 155 -2.97 6.19 -5.95
N GLY A 156 -2.92 7.09 -6.92
CA GLY A 156 -4.00 8.05 -7.19
C GLY A 156 -4.20 9.08 -6.09
N TYR A 157 -3.15 9.45 -5.36
CA TYR A 157 -3.19 10.57 -4.44
C TYR A 157 -3.46 11.86 -5.21
N LYS A 158 -4.34 12.70 -4.66
CA LYS A 158 -4.69 13.99 -5.25
C LYS A 158 -4.28 15.12 -4.33
N GLU A 159 -3.78 16.20 -4.91
CA GLU A 159 -3.50 17.42 -4.17
C GLU A 159 -4.79 18.08 -3.66
N ILE A 160 -4.76 18.49 -2.41
CA ILE A 160 -5.86 19.12 -1.69
C ILE A 160 -5.37 20.48 -1.16
N LYS A 161 -6.21 21.50 -1.29
CA LYS A 161 -5.95 22.78 -0.62
C LYS A 161 -5.99 22.59 0.89
N ILE A 162 -5.05 23.20 1.64
CA ILE A 162 -4.97 23.08 3.11
C ILE A 162 -6.30 23.40 3.82
N GLU A 163 -7.10 24.33 3.29
CA GLU A 163 -8.43 24.69 3.79
C GLU A 163 -9.43 23.53 3.79
N LYS A 164 -9.20 22.52 2.94
CA LYS A 164 -10.02 21.30 2.80
C LYS A 164 -9.33 20.07 3.38
N ALA A 165 -8.18 20.24 4.04
CA ALA A 165 -7.46 19.16 4.68
C ALA A 165 -8.30 18.53 5.80
N LYS A 166 -8.06 17.24 6.03
CA LYS A 166 -8.71 16.45 7.07
C LYS A 166 -7.68 15.58 7.77
N VAL A 167 -8.05 15.09 8.95
CA VAL A 167 -7.25 14.07 9.66
C VAL A 167 -7.07 12.85 8.75
N GLY A 168 -5.83 12.37 8.66
CA GLY A 168 -5.44 11.25 7.80
C GLY A 168 -4.82 11.65 6.45
N ASP A 169 -5.05 12.89 5.98
CA ASP A 169 -4.35 13.42 4.80
C ASP A 169 -2.84 13.48 5.04
N LYS A 170 -2.07 13.46 3.97
CA LYS A 170 -0.60 13.48 4.04
C LYS A 170 -0.10 14.86 3.64
N ILE A 171 0.92 15.36 4.33
CA ILE A 171 1.69 16.52 3.91
C ILE A 171 3.03 16.01 3.39
N VAL A 172 3.40 16.44 2.19
CA VAL A 172 4.70 16.17 1.59
C VAL A 172 5.46 17.47 1.47
N TYR A 173 6.64 17.53 2.06
CA TYR A 173 7.56 18.66 1.99
C TYR A 173 8.56 18.39 0.87
N HIS A 174 8.80 19.38 0.02
CA HIS A 174 9.58 19.26 -1.19
C HIS A 174 10.86 20.10 -1.12
N GLY A 175 11.95 19.49 -1.56
CA GLY A 175 13.24 20.15 -1.77
C GLY A 175 13.37 20.73 -3.17
N GLU A 176 14.62 20.89 -3.62
CA GLU A 176 14.92 21.41 -4.96
C GLU A 176 14.65 20.40 -6.08
N SER A 177 14.78 19.10 -5.81
CA SER A 177 14.64 18.05 -6.82
C SER A 177 13.66 16.94 -6.48
N ASN A 178 13.40 16.67 -5.19
CA ASN A 178 12.56 15.56 -4.72
C ASN A 178 11.81 15.91 -3.44
N SER A 179 10.91 15.01 -3.00
CA SER A 179 10.36 15.07 -1.65
C SER A 179 11.47 14.94 -0.60
N GLU A 180 11.43 15.75 0.44
CA GLU A 180 12.42 15.73 1.53
C GLU A 180 11.86 15.11 2.80
N HIS A 181 10.55 15.29 3.03
CA HIS A 181 9.89 14.80 4.23
C HIS A 181 8.40 14.58 3.98
N SER A 182 7.78 13.71 4.77
CA SER A 182 6.33 13.55 4.75
C SER A 182 5.77 13.20 6.11
N MET A 183 4.53 13.61 6.35
CA MET A 183 3.86 13.42 7.62
C MET A 183 2.36 13.24 7.43
N THR A 184 1.69 12.66 8.42
CA THR A 184 0.23 12.47 8.44
C THR A 184 -0.44 13.56 9.29
N ILE A 185 -1.48 14.20 8.77
CA ILE A 185 -2.27 15.18 9.51
C ILE A 185 -3.05 14.48 10.64
N THR A 186 -2.85 14.93 11.87
CA THR A 186 -3.57 14.43 13.06
C THR A 186 -4.62 15.40 13.56
N LYS A 187 -4.51 16.68 13.21
CA LYS A 187 -5.49 17.73 13.51
C LYS A 187 -5.34 18.89 12.54
N THR A 188 -6.43 19.58 12.19
CA THR A 188 -6.37 20.76 11.31
C THR A 188 -7.55 21.70 11.54
N ASP A 189 -7.32 23.00 11.35
CA ASP A 189 -8.34 24.05 11.28
C ASP A 189 -8.49 24.63 9.86
N GLY A 190 -7.88 23.97 8.86
CA GLY A 190 -7.82 24.47 7.48
C GLY A 190 -6.62 25.37 7.17
N THR A 191 -5.69 25.56 8.12
CA THR A 191 -4.48 26.38 7.92
C THR A 191 -3.21 25.62 8.29
N MET A 192 -2.07 26.00 7.71
CA MET A 192 -0.77 25.39 8.05
C MET A 192 -0.37 25.61 9.52
N LYS A 193 -0.79 26.72 10.15
CA LYS A 193 -0.45 27.05 11.55
C LYS A 193 -1.31 26.27 12.55
N GLY A 194 -2.58 26.05 12.23
CA GLY A 194 -3.49 25.28 13.07
C GLY A 194 -3.47 23.78 12.81
N THR A 195 -2.68 23.32 11.83
CA THR A 195 -2.50 21.90 11.52
C THR A 195 -1.38 21.27 12.34
N GLU A 196 -1.69 20.12 12.96
CA GLU A 196 -0.73 19.23 13.61
C GLU A 196 -0.51 18.00 12.75
N VAL A 197 0.73 17.55 12.70
CA VAL A 197 1.20 16.44 11.88
C VAL A 197 2.00 15.47 12.71
N TYR A 198 1.95 14.21 12.31
CA TYR A 198 2.66 13.09 12.90
C TYR A 198 3.58 12.46 11.88
N GLY A 199 4.81 12.19 12.27
CA GLY A 199 5.80 11.50 11.46
C GLY A 199 7.00 11.08 12.31
N GLN A 200 7.88 10.30 11.69
CA GLN A 200 9.15 9.93 12.29
C GLN A 200 10.24 10.90 11.81
N GLY A 201 11.08 11.38 12.73
CA GLY A 201 12.17 12.29 12.43
C GLY A 201 13.37 11.56 11.83
N GLY A 202 13.39 11.33 10.52
CA GLY A 202 14.52 10.66 9.87
C GLY A 202 14.82 9.28 10.48
N LEU A 203 16.09 9.02 10.82
CA LEU A 203 16.55 7.81 11.52
C LEU A 203 16.19 7.74 13.02
N GLU A 204 15.56 8.77 13.58
CA GLU A 204 15.24 8.77 15.00
C GLU A 204 13.99 7.94 15.27
N VAL A 205 14.09 7.01 16.23
CA VAL A 205 13.04 6.04 16.60
C VAL A 205 11.84 6.69 17.30
N GLU A 206 11.92 7.98 17.63
CA GLU A 206 10.87 8.69 18.35
C GLU A 206 9.90 9.37 17.39
N ASN A 207 8.66 8.88 17.43
CA ASN A 207 7.53 9.54 16.80
C ASN A 207 7.28 10.90 17.47
N HIS A 208 7.13 11.95 16.68
CA HIS A 208 6.79 13.27 17.21
C HIS A 208 5.57 13.86 16.50
N THR A 209 4.82 14.65 17.26
CA THR A 209 3.73 15.48 16.74
C THR A 209 4.18 16.94 16.77
N ASP A 210 4.13 17.62 15.63
CA ASP A 210 4.53 19.03 15.53
C ASP A 210 3.50 19.83 14.70
N LYS A 211 3.60 21.15 14.72
CA LYS A 211 2.87 22.04 13.84
C LYS A 211 3.39 21.92 12.42
N ALA A 212 2.49 21.77 11.45
CA ALA A 212 2.85 21.57 10.05
C ALA A 212 3.75 22.67 9.49
N ASN A 213 3.59 23.91 9.97
CA ASN A 213 4.41 25.05 9.54
C ASN A 213 5.80 25.14 10.22
N LYS A 214 6.16 24.17 11.07
CA LYS A 214 7.45 24.12 11.79
C LYS A 214 8.14 22.76 11.69
N ALA A 215 7.40 21.72 11.34
CA ALA A 215 7.88 20.35 11.32
C ALA A 215 9.01 20.07 10.31
N TRP A 216 9.21 20.95 9.31
CA TRP A 216 10.34 20.85 8.38
C TRP A 216 10.97 22.22 8.12
N SER A 217 12.27 22.23 7.80
CA SER A 217 13.09 23.44 7.65
C SER A 217 12.60 24.41 6.56
N LYS A 218 11.82 23.92 5.58
CA LYS A 218 11.24 24.70 4.46
C LYS A 218 9.73 24.42 4.29
N PRO A 219 8.88 24.85 5.23
CA PRO A 219 7.46 24.47 5.23
C PRO A 219 6.64 25.14 4.12
N GLN A 220 7.22 26.08 3.37
CA GLN A 220 6.52 26.81 2.30
C GLN A 220 6.42 26.02 0.98
N ASN A 221 7.25 24.99 0.79
CA ASN A 221 7.22 24.14 -0.40
C ASN A 221 6.61 22.78 -0.03
N SER A 222 5.32 22.77 0.32
CA SER A 222 4.62 21.55 0.75
C SER A 222 3.29 21.38 0.02
N THR A 223 2.94 20.14 -0.27
CA THR A 223 1.61 19.78 -0.81
C THR A 223 0.86 18.92 0.20
N VAL A 224 -0.46 19.16 0.32
CA VAL A 224 -1.35 18.25 1.04
C VAL A 224 -1.96 17.31 0.02
N VAL A 225 -1.92 16.01 0.29
CA VAL A 225 -2.42 14.98 -0.61
C VAL A 225 -3.37 14.04 0.11
N ARG A 226 -4.38 13.55 -0.62
CA ARG A 226 -5.39 12.60 -0.13
C ARG A 226 -5.57 11.46 -1.13
N LYS A 227 -5.68 10.25 -0.59
CA LYS A 227 -6.20 9.06 -1.26
C LYS A 227 -7.55 8.70 -0.63
N GLU A 228 -8.59 8.51 -1.43
CA GLU A 228 -9.95 8.24 -0.94
C GLU A 228 -10.05 6.90 -0.19
N ASN A 229 -9.36 5.87 -0.71
CA ASN A 229 -9.30 4.54 -0.11
C ASN A 229 -7.84 4.17 0.16
N PRO A 230 -7.25 4.61 1.29
CA PRO A 230 -5.86 4.31 1.59
C PRO A 230 -5.66 2.81 1.77
N ASP A 231 -4.62 2.28 1.14
CA ASP A 231 -4.23 0.89 1.32
C ASP A 231 -3.68 0.65 2.72
N LYS A 232 -3.67 -0.63 3.09
CA LYS A 232 -2.95 -1.13 4.26
C LYS A 232 -1.84 -2.04 3.81
N ILE A 233 -0.71 -1.98 4.48
CA ILE A 233 0.40 -2.88 4.22
C ILE A 233 0.24 -4.18 5.02
N ALA A 234 0.58 -5.33 4.44
CA ALA A 234 0.55 -6.62 5.15
C ALA A 234 1.51 -6.62 6.35
N THR A 235 1.17 -7.27 7.46
CA THR A 235 2.08 -7.40 8.60
C THR A 235 3.19 -8.40 8.33
N ASP A 236 4.31 -8.27 9.02
CA ASP A 236 5.41 -9.25 8.97
C ASP A 236 4.95 -10.68 9.26
N LYS A 237 4.03 -10.84 10.22
CA LYS A 237 3.39 -12.12 10.53
C LYS A 237 2.57 -12.63 9.35
N GLU A 238 1.81 -11.76 8.67
CA GLU A 238 1.06 -12.12 7.46
C GLU A 238 1.99 -12.56 6.34
N ILE A 239 3.06 -11.81 6.06
CA ILE A 239 4.03 -12.11 5.01
C ILE A 239 4.75 -13.43 5.30
N LYS A 240 5.20 -13.65 6.55
CA LYS A 240 5.87 -14.89 6.94
C LYS A 240 4.95 -16.11 6.81
N ASN A 241 3.67 -15.96 7.16
CA ASN A 241 2.67 -17.01 6.98
C ASN A 241 2.43 -17.29 5.49
N LEU A 242 2.37 -16.23 4.66
CA LEU A 242 2.28 -16.37 3.20
C LEU A 242 3.49 -17.14 2.64
N ARG A 243 4.73 -16.72 2.93
CA ARG A 243 5.96 -17.38 2.44
C ARG A 243 6.02 -18.87 2.85
N ARG A 244 5.81 -19.19 4.13
CA ARG A 244 5.84 -20.58 4.63
C ARG A 244 4.87 -21.48 3.90
N SER A 245 3.69 -20.96 3.60
CA SER A 245 2.66 -21.74 2.94
C SER A 245 2.97 -21.96 1.46
N ILE A 246 3.72 -21.08 0.79
CA ILE A 246 4.16 -21.24 -0.62
C ILE A 246 5.22 -22.33 -0.74
N ASN A 247 6.15 -22.42 0.22
CA ASN A 247 7.27 -23.38 0.18
C ASN A 247 6.91 -24.78 0.73
N ASN A 248 5.65 -25.03 1.10
CA ASN A 248 5.17 -26.31 1.63
C ASN A 248 4.34 -27.11 0.60
N GLU A 249 4.74 -27.05 -0.68
CA GLU A 249 4.26 -27.94 -1.76
C GLU A 249 5.34 -28.94 -2.16
#